data_AF-A0A0R3R862-F1
#
_entry.id   AF-A0A0R3R862-F1
#
_cell.length_a   1.000
_cell.length_b   1.000
_cell.length_c   1.000
_cell.angle_alpha   90.00
_cell.angle_beta   90.00
_cell.angle_gamma   90.00
#
_symmetry.space_group_name_H-M   'P 1'
#
loop_
_entity.id
_entity.type
_entity.pdbx_description
1 polymer ?
#
loop_
_entity_poly.entity_id
_entity_poly.type
_entity_poly.pdbx_seq_one_letter_code
_entity_poly.pdbx_strand_id
1 'polypeptide(L)'
;MTGTHTQNPVYSRLTFALLEDSGWYKANYSAAEELHWGHHLGCEFARKSCGEWIRNRQEKDLLLAPFCDEIKHDGKRSLATARCTAQRDSLALCNLIPYQNPLPTEYRNFASLNGVKNKDAIYYGGSVELADYCPYNQEFEWKAPNSSQRRDSRCELDGNFTPNQANSIMEVYGNQSKCFDLATFWTERKCGRIRTFLQYKAGCYQYECSEGRLNIGLFNESFFYPCYFTGQYVYIRKVLFHKSIKLIHYFFLTQAKYLNFVFIFSI
;
A
#
# COMPACT_ATOMS: atom_id res chain seq x y z
N MET A 1 -1.01 14.65 -17.06
CA MET A 1 -0.21 15.73 -16.42
C MET A 1 -0.80 16.02 -15.05
N THR A 2 -0.03 15.88 -13.98
CA THR A 2 -0.43 16.24 -12.61
C THR A 2 0.38 17.44 -12.12
N GLY A 3 -0.15 18.22 -11.18
CA GLY A 3 0.56 19.36 -10.59
C GLY A 3 1.71 18.98 -9.64
N THR A 4 1.87 17.70 -9.35
CA THR A 4 2.96 17.14 -8.53
C THR A 4 3.76 16.12 -9.32
N HIS A 5 5.05 16.02 -9.02
CA HIS A 5 5.88 14.92 -9.48
C HIS A 5 5.40 13.59 -8.87
N THR A 6 5.20 12.58 -9.72
CA THR A 6 4.96 11.19 -9.31
C THR A 6 6.07 10.32 -9.88
N GLN A 7 6.50 9.28 -9.16
CA GLN A 7 7.52 8.35 -9.62
C GLN A 7 7.01 7.41 -10.72
N ASN A 8 5.68 7.31 -10.84
CA ASN A 8 5.00 6.52 -11.85
C ASN A 8 4.05 7.44 -12.66
N PRO A 9 4.59 8.28 -13.56
CA PRO A 9 3.78 9.15 -14.38
C PRO A 9 3.02 8.32 -15.43
N VAL A 10 1.71 8.59 -15.55
CA VAL A 10 0.86 7.97 -16.55
C VAL A 10 0.60 8.95 -17.69
N TYR A 11 1.07 8.63 -18.89
CA TYR A 11 0.79 9.34 -20.13
C TYR A 11 -0.55 8.91 -20.71
N SER A 12 -1.62 9.35 -20.03
CA SER A 12 -2.98 8.93 -20.33
C SER A 12 -3.60 9.63 -21.54
N ARG A 13 -4.74 9.10 -21.97
CA ARG A 13 -5.59 9.71 -23.02
C ARG A 13 -5.98 11.16 -22.69
N LEU A 14 -6.10 11.54 -21.41
CA LEU A 14 -6.35 12.93 -21.00
C LEU A 14 -5.18 13.85 -21.35
N THR A 15 -3.95 13.40 -21.13
CA THR A 15 -2.75 14.16 -21.50
C THR A 15 -2.64 14.31 -23.01
N PHE A 16 -2.92 13.23 -23.74
CA PHE A 16 -2.87 13.23 -25.21
C PHE A 16 -3.94 14.13 -25.82
N ALA A 17 -5.16 14.11 -25.29
CA ALA A 17 -6.22 15.03 -25.72
C ALA A 17 -5.84 16.49 -25.48
N LEU A 18 -5.29 16.83 -24.31
CA LEU A 18 -4.81 18.18 -24.03
C LEU A 18 -3.75 18.66 -25.04
N LEU A 19 -2.80 17.79 -25.39
CA LEU A 19 -1.76 18.11 -26.37
C LEU A 19 -2.32 18.26 -27.78
N GLU A 20 -3.31 17.43 -28.16
CA GLU A 20 -3.95 17.53 -29.47
C GLU A 20 -4.83 18.80 -29.58
N ASP A 21 -5.61 19.12 -28.54
CA ASP A 21 -6.45 20.33 -28.47
C ASP A 21 -5.63 21.63 -28.49
N SER A 22 -4.35 21.58 -28.14
CA SER A 22 -3.44 22.72 -28.29
C SER A 22 -3.18 23.10 -29.76
N GLY A 23 -3.46 22.20 -30.71
CA GLY A 23 -3.20 22.37 -32.14
C GLY A 23 -1.74 22.16 -32.56
N TRP A 24 -0.82 21.91 -31.62
CA TRP A 24 0.60 21.68 -31.93
C TRP A 24 0.95 20.23 -32.22
N TYR A 25 0.13 19.28 -31.76
CA TYR A 25 0.42 17.85 -31.82
C TYR A 25 -0.76 17.07 -32.41
N LYS A 26 -0.44 15.93 -33.03
CA LYS A 26 -1.42 14.89 -33.37
C LYS A 26 -1.07 13.63 -32.59
N ALA A 27 -1.89 13.28 -31.61
CA ALA A 27 -1.55 12.24 -30.64
C ALA A 27 -1.85 10.83 -31.18
N ASN A 28 -0.96 9.88 -30.91
CA ASN A 28 -1.22 8.46 -31.14
C ASN A 28 -1.85 7.84 -29.90
N TYR A 29 -3.18 7.80 -29.82
CA TYR A 29 -3.90 7.26 -28.66
C TYR A 29 -3.67 5.77 -28.41
N SER A 30 -3.16 5.01 -29.38
CA SER A 30 -2.79 3.60 -29.15
C SER A 30 -1.57 3.44 -28.23
N ALA A 31 -0.79 4.51 -28.02
CA ALA A 31 0.32 4.54 -27.08
C ALA A 31 -0.07 5.13 -25.71
N ALA A 32 -1.34 5.49 -25.50
CA ALA A 32 -1.79 6.06 -24.26
C ALA A 32 -1.88 4.99 -23.16
N GLU A 33 -1.36 5.32 -21.99
CA GLU A 33 -1.43 4.44 -20.81
C GLU A 33 -2.80 4.55 -20.13
N GLU A 34 -3.19 3.50 -19.42
CA GLU A 34 -4.45 3.49 -18.68
C GLU A 34 -4.31 4.27 -17.37
N LEU A 35 -5.07 5.36 -17.22
CA LEU A 35 -5.17 6.09 -15.96
C LEU A 35 -6.29 5.49 -15.12
N HIS A 36 -5.91 4.70 -14.12
CA HIS A 36 -6.88 4.06 -13.25
C HIS A 36 -7.51 5.01 -12.21
N TRP A 37 -6.82 6.10 -11.87
CA TRP A 37 -7.37 7.10 -10.95
C TRP A 37 -8.65 7.72 -11.52
N GLY A 38 -9.78 7.53 -10.82
CA GLY A 38 -11.08 8.04 -11.28
C GLY A 38 -11.77 7.18 -12.34
N HIS A 39 -11.15 6.11 -12.82
CA HIS A 39 -11.69 5.27 -13.89
C HIS A 39 -12.99 4.59 -13.45
N HIS A 40 -14.04 4.75 -14.26
CA HIS A 40 -15.40 4.22 -13.98
C HIS A 40 -16.01 4.61 -12.62
N LEU A 41 -15.55 5.68 -11.98
CA LEU A 41 -16.14 6.15 -10.70
C LEU A 41 -17.36 7.08 -10.88
N GLY A 42 -17.66 7.46 -12.12
CA GLY A 42 -18.87 8.20 -12.49
C GLY A 42 -18.83 9.70 -12.17
N CYS A 43 -19.92 10.40 -12.50
CA CYS A 43 -20.04 11.85 -12.35
C CYS A 43 -19.94 12.32 -10.89
N GLU A 44 -20.38 11.50 -9.95
CA GLU A 44 -20.32 11.80 -8.52
C GLU A 44 -18.88 12.02 -8.07
N PHE A 45 -17.94 11.18 -8.53
CA PHE A 45 -16.51 11.35 -8.26
C PHE A 45 -15.95 12.65 -8.83
N ALA A 46 -16.36 13.02 -10.05
CA ALA A 46 -15.83 14.19 -10.74
C ALA A 46 -16.45 15.53 -10.28
N ARG A 47 -17.66 15.50 -9.70
CA ARG A 47 -18.44 16.72 -9.43
C ARG A 47 -18.67 17.02 -7.95
N LYS A 48 -18.58 16.03 -7.07
CA LYS A 48 -18.80 16.21 -5.62
C LYS A 48 -17.47 16.31 -4.88
N SER A 49 -17.52 16.82 -3.65
CA SER A 49 -16.34 16.82 -2.79
C SER A 49 -15.93 15.39 -2.45
N CYS A 50 -14.63 15.17 -2.25
CA CYS A 50 -14.14 13.87 -1.80
C CYS A 50 -14.72 13.49 -0.43
N GLY A 51 -14.99 14.46 0.46
CA GLY A 51 -15.68 14.19 1.72
C GLY A 51 -17.09 13.60 1.54
N GLU A 52 -17.90 14.15 0.62
CA GLU A 52 -19.21 13.57 0.29
C GLU A 52 -19.07 12.19 -0.36
N TRP A 53 -18.12 12.04 -1.28
CA TRP A 53 -17.86 10.76 -1.94
C TRP A 53 -17.45 9.67 -0.93
N ILE A 54 -16.54 10.00 0.01
CA ILE A 54 -16.08 9.10 1.07
C ILE A 54 -17.27 8.67 1.94
N ARG A 55 -18.07 9.63 2.42
CA ARG A 55 -19.25 9.36 3.25
C ARG A 55 -20.23 8.42 2.53
N ASN A 56 -20.56 8.71 1.27
CA ASN A 56 -21.51 7.92 0.49
C ASN A 56 -21.04 6.47 0.28
N ARG A 57 -19.72 6.21 0.28
CA ARG A 57 -19.16 4.85 0.17
C ARG A 57 -19.06 4.16 1.52
N GLN A 58 -18.68 4.88 2.58
CA GLN A 58 -18.74 4.40 3.96
C GLN A 58 -20.15 3.92 4.34
N GLU A 59 -21.18 4.69 4.02
CA GLU A 59 -22.59 4.33 4.29
C GLU A 59 -23.04 3.05 3.57
N LYS A 60 -22.37 2.69 2.46
CA LYS A 60 -22.66 1.50 1.65
C LYS A 60 -21.69 0.36 1.91
N ASP A 61 -20.78 0.49 2.88
CA ASP A 61 -19.70 -0.46 3.17
C ASP A 61 -18.86 -0.80 1.90
N LEU A 62 -18.61 0.22 1.08
CA LEU A 62 -17.81 0.10 -0.14
C LEU A 62 -16.36 0.57 0.11
N LEU A 63 -15.43 0.00 -0.65
CA LEU A 63 -14.04 0.45 -0.68
C LEU A 63 -13.97 1.97 -0.93
N LEU A 64 -13.17 2.65 -0.11
CA LEU A 64 -12.92 4.09 -0.20
C LEU A 64 -11.90 4.47 -1.29
N ALA A 65 -11.24 3.47 -1.89
CA ALA A 65 -10.28 3.73 -2.95
C ALA A 65 -10.94 4.50 -4.12
N PRO A 66 -10.34 5.62 -4.57
CA PRO A 66 -8.92 5.93 -4.36
C PRO A 66 -8.62 6.79 -3.11
N PHE A 67 -9.65 7.35 -2.47
CA PHE A 67 -9.51 8.08 -1.22
C PHE A 67 -9.30 7.15 -0.01
N CYS A 68 -9.07 7.72 1.16
CA CYS A 68 -8.85 6.96 2.39
C CYS A 68 -9.18 7.80 3.65
N ASP A 69 -9.37 7.12 4.79
CA ASP A 69 -9.69 7.73 6.09
C ASP A 69 -8.74 7.27 7.22
N GLU A 70 -7.67 6.56 6.89
CA GLU A 70 -6.68 6.07 7.84
C GLU A 70 -5.64 7.16 8.18
N ILE A 71 -5.55 7.53 9.45
CA ILE A 71 -4.63 8.57 9.90
C ILE A 71 -3.18 8.09 9.80
N LYS A 72 -2.34 8.88 9.13
CA LYS A 72 -0.91 8.58 8.91
C LYS A 72 -0.07 8.73 10.19
N HIS A 73 -0.34 9.74 11.01
CA HIS A 73 0.35 9.99 12.28
C HIS A 73 -0.47 10.91 13.19
N ASP A 74 -0.21 10.85 14.50
CA ASP A 74 -0.80 11.77 15.49
C ASP A 74 0.08 13.00 15.79
N GLY A 75 1.15 13.19 15.01
CA GLY A 75 2.15 14.25 15.20
C GLY A 75 3.28 13.87 16.16
N LYS A 76 3.19 12.72 16.85
CA LYS A 76 4.25 12.18 17.70
C LYS A 76 4.77 10.84 17.19
N ARG A 77 3.86 9.98 16.71
CA ARG A 77 4.18 8.64 16.20
C ARG A 77 3.46 8.37 14.88
N SER A 78 4.08 7.51 14.07
CA SER A 78 3.45 6.98 12.88
C SER A 78 2.34 6.00 13.26
N LEU A 79 1.18 6.18 12.64
CA LEU A 79 0.01 5.31 12.67
C LEU A 79 -0.25 4.68 11.28
N ALA A 80 0.56 5.07 10.30
CA ALA A 80 0.39 4.69 8.90
C ALA A 80 0.47 3.18 8.74
N THR A 81 -0.47 2.64 7.97
CA THR A 81 -0.49 1.22 7.65
C THR A 81 -0.48 1.06 6.14
N ALA A 82 0.45 0.26 5.62
CA ALA A 82 0.55 -0.05 4.21
C ALA A 82 -0.71 -0.78 3.71
N ARG A 83 -1.19 -0.38 2.55
CA ARG A 83 -2.22 -1.02 1.73
C ARG A 83 -1.70 -1.18 0.31
N CYS A 84 -2.38 -1.99 -0.49
CA CYS A 84 -2.09 -2.03 -1.91
C CYS A 84 -2.73 -0.86 -2.66
N THR A 85 -2.04 -0.39 -3.70
CA THR A 85 -2.67 0.39 -4.77
C THR A 85 -3.79 -0.43 -5.43
N ALA A 86 -4.71 0.24 -6.12
CA ALA A 86 -5.80 -0.44 -6.84
C ALA A 86 -5.26 -1.44 -7.90
N GLN A 87 -4.10 -1.16 -8.48
CA GLN A 87 -3.41 -2.00 -9.47
C GLN A 87 -2.61 -3.13 -8.82
N ARG A 88 -2.51 -3.10 -7.48
CA ARG A 88 -1.72 -4.02 -6.67
C ARG A 88 -0.26 -4.10 -7.12
N ASP A 89 0.27 -3.06 -7.74
CA ASP A 89 1.65 -2.97 -8.21
C ASP A 89 2.57 -2.28 -7.19
N SER A 90 2.02 -1.54 -6.24
CA SER A 90 2.79 -0.84 -5.22
C SER A 90 2.12 -0.90 -3.86
N LEU A 91 2.93 -0.74 -2.83
CA LEU A 91 2.45 -0.36 -1.50
C LEU A 91 2.07 1.12 -1.50
N ALA A 92 1.07 1.48 -0.70
CA ALA A 92 0.62 2.84 -0.52
C ALA A 92 0.25 3.11 0.95
N LEU A 93 0.33 4.37 1.34
CA LEU A 93 -0.08 4.86 2.65
C LEU A 93 -1.14 5.95 2.46
N CYS A 94 -2.18 5.92 3.28
CA CYS A 94 -3.10 7.04 3.34
C CYS A 94 -2.34 8.31 3.75
N ASN A 95 -2.47 9.38 2.98
CA ASN A 95 -1.78 10.65 3.22
C ASN A 95 -2.56 11.62 4.13
N LEU A 96 -3.49 11.10 4.95
CA LEU A 96 -4.27 11.86 5.91
C LEU A 96 -3.44 12.25 7.13
N ILE A 97 -3.26 13.55 7.37
CA ILE A 97 -2.43 14.09 8.45
C ILE A 97 -3.18 15.15 9.29
N PRO A 98 -2.77 15.36 10.55
CA PRO A 98 -3.19 16.51 11.34
C PRO A 98 -2.45 17.79 10.94
N TYR A 99 -3.17 18.91 10.94
CA TYR A 99 -2.69 20.27 10.76
C TYR A 99 -2.69 21.04 12.09
N GLN A 100 -1.84 22.06 12.19
CA GLN A 100 -1.80 22.93 13.37
C GLN A 100 -3.00 23.90 13.42
N ASN A 101 -3.43 24.37 12.25
CA ASN A 101 -4.56 25.26 12.08
C ASN A 101 -5.74 24.51 11.47
N PRO A 102 -6.99 24.91 11.75
CA PRO A 102 -8.14 24.29 11.14
C PRO A 102 -8.10 24.52 9.62
N LEU A 103 -8.47 23.50 8.85
CA LEU A 103 -8.56 23.64 7.40
C LEU A 103 -9.67 24.63 7.02
N PRO A 104 -9.58 25.29 5.85
CA PRO A 104 -10.69 26.02 5.26
C PRO A 104 -11.95 25.15 5.16
N THR A 105 -13.13 25.76 5.27
CA THR A 105 -14.41 25.03 5.40
C THR A 105 -14.67 24.12 4.21
N GLU A 106 -14.31 24.55 3.01
CA GLU A 106 -14.39 23.83 1.74
C GLU A 106 -13.53 22.56 1.70
N TYR A 107 -12.47 22.47 2.51
CA TYR A 107 -11.53 21.35 2.56
C TYR A 107 -11.71 20.45 3.80
N ARG A 108 -12.74 20.70 4.61
CA ARG A 108 -13.09 19.87 5.77
C ARG A 108 -13.88 18.65 5.31
N ASN A 109 -13.15 17.61 4.94
CA ASN A 109 -13.71 16.40 4.31
C ASN A 109 -14.39 15.42 5.29
N PHE A 110 -14.20 15.58 6.61
CA PHE A 110 -14.66 14.62 7.62
C PHE A 110 -15.52 15.25 8.71
N ALA A 111 -16.65 14.62 9.00
CA ALA A 111 -17.46 14.92 10.19
C ALA A 111 -16.96 14.18 11.44
N SER A 112 -16.40 12.98 11.25
CA SER A 112 -15.81 12.15 12.29
C SER A 112 -14.70 11.29 11.71
N LEU A 113 -13.67 11.01 12.51
CA LEU A 113 -12.56 10.12 12.15
C LEU A 113 -12.30 9.16 13.31
N ASN A 114 -12.01 7.91 13.00
CA ASN A 114 -11.73 6.89 14.01
C ASN A 114 -10.51 7.28 14.86
N GLY A 115 -10.67 7.30 16.18
CA GLY A 115 -9.62 7.69 17.12
C GLY A 115 -9.40 9.20 17.27
N VAL A 116 -10.23 10.03 16.63
CA VAL A 116 -10.19 11.50 16.74
C VAL A 116 -11.52 11.99 17.31
N LYS A 117 -11.49 12.99 18.19
CA LYS A 117 -12.73 13.60 18.70
C LYS A 117 -13.39 14.36 17.55
N ASN A 118 -14.72 14.26 17.41
CA ASN A 118 -15.45 14.87 16.28
C ASN A 118 -15.11 16.36 16.06
N LYS A 119 -14.96 17.14 17.14
CA LYS A 119 -14.58 18.56 17.06
C LYS A 119 -13.18 18.81 16.47
N ASP A 120 -12.30 17.83 16.57
CA ASP A 120 -10.90 17.92 16.11
C ASP A 120 -10.76 17.45 14.64
N ALA A 121 -11.81 16.88 14.03
CA ALA A 121 -11.78 16.43 12.62
C ALA A 121 -11.49 17.58 11.63
N ILE A 122 -11.80 18.82 12.02
CA ILE A 122 -11.54 20.03 11.21
C ILE A 122 -10.05 20.31 10.98
N TYR A 123 -9.16 19.65 11.72
CA TYR A 123 -7.71 19.75 11.61
C TYR A 123 -7.11 18.65 10.73
N TYR A 124 -7.91 17.75 10.14
CA TYR A 124 -7.40 16.62 9.38
C TYR A 124 -7.74 16.73 7.89
N GLY A 125 -6.72 16.51 7.05
CA GLY A 125 -6.84 16.47 5.59
C GLY A 125 -5.68 15.75 4.94
N GLY A 126 -5.79 15.51 3.64
CA GLY A 126 -4.72 14.97 2.82
C GLY A 126 -3.53 15.93 2.75
N SER A 127 -2.31 15.39 2.80
CA SER A 127 -1.08 16.19 2.85
C SER A 127 -0.71 16.91 1.54
N VAL A 128 -1.50 16.76 0.48
CA VAL A 128 -1.24 17.33 -0.84
C VAL A 128 -2.28 18.40 -1.14
N GLU A 129 -1.86 19.66 -1.08
CA GLU A 129 -2.77 20.82 -1.22
C GLU A 129 -3.39 20.90 -2.63
N LEU A 130 -2.64 20.50 -3.66
CA LEU A 130 -3.12 20.42 -5.06
C LEU A 130 -4.20 19.35 -5.29
N ALA A 131 -4.45 18.51 -4.29
CA ALA A 131 -5.54 17.55 -4.29
C ALA A 131 -6.69 18.01 -3.38
N ASP A 132 -6.85 19.31 -3.15
CA ASP A 132 -7.92 19.92 -2.35
C ASP A 132 -7.99 19.36 -0.91
N TYR A 133 -6.84 19.00 -0.36
CA TYR A 133 -6.70 18.30 0.93
C TYR A 133 -7.55 17.02 1.01
N CYS A 134 -7.90 16.41 -0.13
CA CYS A 134 -8.51 15.10 -0.18
C CYS A 134 -7.47 14.03 0.15
N PRO A 135 -7.69 13.20 1.18
CA PRO A 135 -6.77 12.12 1.49
C PRO A 135 -6.94 10.95 0.55
N TYR A 136 -5.83 10.39 0.09
CA TYR A 136 -5.78 9.24 -0.80
C TYR A 136 -4.60 8.33 -0.50
N ASN A 137 -4.69 7.09 -0.98
CA ASN A 137 -3.61 6.12 -0.86
C ASN A 137 -2.47 6.53 -1.80
N GLN A 138 -1.35 6.94 -1.20
CA GLN A 138 -0.20 7.47 -1.91
C GLN A 138 0.99 6.50 -1.81
N GLU A 139 1.60 6.21 -2.95
CA GLU A 139 2.92 5.57 -3.03
C GLU A 139 3.97 6.39 -2.26
N PHE A 140 5.01 5.72 -1.76
CA PHE A 140 5.98 6.37 -0.89
C PHE A 140 7.39 5.88 -1.14
N GLU A 141 8.36 6.65 -0.63
CA GLU A 141 9.78 6.31 -0.75
C GLU A 141 10.39 6.03 0.61
N TRP A 142 11.23 5.01 0.66
CA TRP A 142 12.16 4.78 1.75
C TRP A 142 13.48 5.51 1.47
N LYS A 143 13.88 6.36 2.40
CA LYS A 143 15.24 6.91 2.47
C LYS A 143 16.00 6.19 3.57
N ALA A 144 17.03 5.44 3.20
CA ALA A 144 17.90 4.83 4.19
C ALA A 144 18.70 5.92 4.94
N PRO A 145 18.86 5.81 6.28
CA PRO A 145 19.73 6.71 7.04
C PRO A 145 21.13 6.72 6.43
N ASN A 146 21.69 7.91 6.21
CA ASN A 146 23.05 8.11 5.67
C ASN A 146 23.28 7.55 4.24
N SER A 147 22.22 7.34 3.45
CA SER A 147 22.33 7.00 2.03
C SER A 147 21.58 8.00 1.15
N SER A 148 22.11 8.25 -0.04
CA SER A 148 21.39 8.94 -1.12
C SER A 148 20.40 8.02 -1.85
N GLN A 149 20.47 6.70 -1.61
CA GLN A 149 19.61 5.72 -2.24
C GLN A 149 18.17 5.89 -1.75
N ARG A 150 17.28 6.15 -2.71
CA ARG A 150 15.83 6.14 -2.55
C ARG A 150 15.29 4.85 -3.15
N ARG A 151 14.36 4.23 -2.45
CA ARG A 151 13.61 3.07 -2.91
C ARG A 151 12.15 3.48 -2.90
N ASP A 152 11.46 3.37 -4.02
CA ASP A 152 10.02 3.63 -4.05
C ASP A 152 9.26 2.40 -3.53
N SER A 153 7.93 2.45 -3.49
CA SER A 153 7.08 1.40 -2.94
C SER A 153 6.63 0.33 -3.94
N ARG A 154 7.12 0.36 -5.17
CA ARG A 154 6.68 -0.52 -6.26
C ARG A 154 7.23 -1.93 -6.11
N CYS A 155 6.39 -2.91 -6.37
CA CYS A 155 6.72 -4.32 -6.20
C CYS A 155 7.58 -4.84 -7.36
N GLU A 156 7.49 -4.28 -8.56
CA GLU A 156 8.24 -4.78 -9.71
C GLU A 156 9.74 -4.46 -9.69
N LEU A 157 10.18 -3.55 -8.81
CA LEU A 157 11.57 -3.10 -8.79
C LEU A 157 12.43 -3.93 -7.83
N ASP A 158 13.34 -4.75 -8.38
CA ASP A 158 14.32 -5.51 -7.59
C ASP A 158 15.13 -4.64 -6.62
N GLY A 159 15.37 -3.38 -6.99
CA GLY A 159 16.09 -2.40 -6.16
C GLY A 159 15.41 -2.03 -4.85
N ASN A 160 14.12 -2.33 -4.69
CA ASN A 160 13.36 -2.08 -3.46
C ASN A 160 13.58 -3.16 -2.40
N PHE A 161 14.15 -4.31 -2.79
CA PHE A 161 14.45 -5.42 -1.89
C PHE A 161 15.32 -4.98 -0.70
N THR A 162 14.91 -5.35 0.52
CA THR A 162 15.74 -5.18 1.74
C THR A 162 16.65 -6.39 1.95
N PRO A 163 17.88 -6.22 2.47
CA PRO A 163 18.75 -7.36 2.80
C PRO A 163 18.03 -8.42 3.65
N ASN A 164 18.35 -9.70 3.45
CA ASN A 164 17.65 -10.86 4.04
C ASN A 164 17.46 -10.79 5.56
N GLN A 165 18.37 -10.12 6.27
CA GLN A 165 18.32 -9.98 7.73
C GLN A 165 17.23 -8.99 8.21
N ALA A 166 16.78 -8.08 7.33
CA ALA A 166 15.77 -7.06 7.59
C ALA A 166 14.39 -7.41 7.01
N ASN A 167 14.31 -8.33 6.03
CA ASN A 167 13.07 -8.76 5.39
C ASN A 167 12.19 -9.61 6.33
N SER A 168 11.58 -8.95 7.32
CA SER A 168 10.87 -9.60 8.42
C SER A 168 9.50 -10.13 8.04
N ILE A 169 8.94 -9.63 6.93
CA ILE A 169 7.62 -10.01 6.41
C ILE A 169 7.67 -10.82 5.10
N MET A 170 8.87 -11.26 4.73
CA MET A 170 9.16 -12.16 3.61
C MET A 170 8.75 -11.63 2.23
N GLU A 171 8.94 -10.34 2.01
CA GLU A 171 8.63 -9.71 0.73
C GLU A 171 9.54 -10.20 -0.40
N VAL A 172 8.98 -10.27 -1.60
CA VAL A 172 9.71 -10.47 -2.84
C VAL A 172 9.41 -9.28 -3.74
N TYR A 173 10.45 -8.70 -4.31
CA TYR A 173 10.38 -7.63 -5.29
C TYR A 173 10.95 -8.15 -6.62
N GLY A 174 10.46 -7.62 -7.73
CA GLY A 174 10.85 -7.99 -9.09
C GLY A 174 9.64 -8.10 -10.03
N ASN A 175 9.87 -8.21 -11.33
CA ASN A 175 8.82 -8.15 -12.38
C ASN A 175 7.60 -9.08 -12.18
N GLN A 176 7.76 -10.18 -11.43
CA GLN A 176 6.68 -11.11 -11.07
C GLN A 176 6.18 -10.93 -9.64
N SER A 177 6.23 -9.72 -9.11
CA SER A 177 5.76 -9.39 -7.76
C SER A 177 4.59 -8.44 -7.81
N LYS A 178 3.60 -8.69 -6.97
CA LYS A 178 2.43 -7.84 -6.77
C LYS A 178 2.24 -7.58 -5.28
N CYS A 179 1.57 -6.50 -4.96
CA CYS A 179 1.15 -6.15 -3.63
C CYS A 179 -0.03 -7.03 -3.19
N PHE A 180 0.06 -7.53 -1.96
CA PHE A 180 -1.02 -8.26 -1.33
C PHE A 180 -1.39 -7.70 0.03
N ASP A 181 -2.69 -7.39 0.20
CA ASP A 181 -3.26 -7.05 1.50
C ASP A 181 -3.25 -8.24 2.46
N LEU A 182 -3.03 -7.93 3.73
CA LEU A 182 -2.91 -8.86 4.83
C LEU A 182 -4.06 -8.61 5.80
N ALA A 183 -4.81 -9.67 6.13
CA ALA A 183 -5.90 -9.59 7.09
C ALA A 183 -5.39 -9.17 8.48
N THR A 184 -4.20 -9.64 8.83
CA THR A 184 -3.58 -9.49 10.14
C THR A 184 -2.17 -8.92 10.02
N PHE A 185 -1.76 -8.15 11.03
CA PHE A 185 -0.39 -7.63 11.10
C PHE A 185 0.65 -8.72 11.22
N TRP A 186 1.87 -8.42 10.77
CA TRP A 186 2.96 -9.38 10.92
C TRP A 186 3.38 -9.62 12.36
N THR A 187 3.40 -10.86 12.81
CA THR A 187 3.93 -11.24 14.14
C THR A 187 5.14 -12.15 13.98
N GLU A 188 6.30 -11.69 14.45
CA GLU A 188 7.51 -12.49 14.60
C GLU A 188 7.65 -12.92 16.06
N ARG A 189 7.75 -14.23 16.31
CA ARG A 189 8.14 -14.76 17.63
C ARG A 189 9.60 -15.20 17.62
N LYS A 190 10.43 -14.66 18.53
CA LYS A 190 11.84 -15.04 18.72
C LYS A 190 12.14 -15.20 20.21
N CYS A 191 12.52 -16.41 20.64
CA CYS A 191 12.92 -16.73 22.02
C CYS A 191 11.97 -16.17 23.10
N GLY A 192 10.65 -16.38 22.92
CA GLY A 192 9.62 -15.88 23.85
C GLY A 192 9.22 -14.41 23.66
N ARG A 193 9.99 -13.61 22.90
CA ARG A 193 9.59 -12.25 22.51
C ARG A 193 8.69 -12.29 21.29
N ILE A 194 7.62 -11.50 21.29
CA ILE A 194 6.72 -11.33 20.15
C ILE A 194 6.87 -9.89 19.67
N ARG A 195 7.15 -9.71 18.38
CA ARG A 195 7.19 -8.42 17.71
C ARG A 195 6.06 -8.36 16.69
N THR A 196 5.23 -7.33 16.78
CA THR A 196 4.16 -7.07 15.83
C THR A 196 4.50 -5.88 14.94
N PHE A 197 4.37 -6.04 13.63
CA PHE A 197 4.66 -5.05 12.60
C PHE A 197 3.38 -4.33 12.20
N LEU A 198 2.96 -3.38 13.04
CA LEU A 198 1.68 -2.66 12.90
C LEU A 198 1.56 -1.84 11.61
N GLN A 199 2.68 -1.52 10.95
CA GLN A 199 2.67 -0.73 9.71
C GLN A 199 2.44 -1.59 8.45
N TYR A 200 2.52 -2.92 8.56
CA TYR A 200 2.50 -3.83 7.43
C TYR A 200 1.19 -4.62 7.40
N LYS A 201 0.16 -4.04 6.77
CA LYS A 201 -1.05 -4.77 6.32
C LYS A 201 -1.06 -5.00 4.81
N ALA A 202 0.06 -4.73 4.15
CA ALA A 202 0.31 -5.16 2.79
C ALA A 202 1.81 -5.45 2.64
N GLY A 203 2.15 -6.27 1.65
CA GLY A 203 3.54 -6.55 1.27
C GLY A 203 3.63 -6.97 -0.19
N CYS A 204 4.82 -6.84 -0.77
CA CYS A 204 5.11 -7.33 -2.12
C CYS A 204 5.48 -8.81 -2.08
N TYR A 205 4.82 -9.64 -2.89
CA TYR A 205 5.09 -11.07 -2.97
C TYR A 205 5.08 -11.53 -4.41
N GLN A 206 5.83 -12.61 -4.69
CA GLN A 206 5.85 -13.20 -6.01
C GLN A 206 4.47 -13.80 -6.32
N TYR A 207 4.03 -13.72 -7.57
CA TYR A 207 2.81 -14.36 -8.01
C TYR A 207 3.03 -15.20 -9.27
N GLU A 208 2.26 -16.28 -9.38
CA GLU A 208 2.21 -17.13 -10.55
C GLU A 208 0.76 -17.53 -10.82
N CYS A 209 0.28 -17.26 -12.04
CA CYS A 209 -1.03 -17.71 -12.49
C CYS A 209 -0.87 -19.04 -13.24
N SER A 210 -1.27 -20.15 -12.62
CA SER A 210 -1.21 -21.47 -13.24
C SER A 210 -2.49 -22.26 -12.95
N GLU A 211 -2.95 -23.02 -13.95
CA GLU A 211 -4.18 -23.82 -13.85
C GLU A 211 -5.42 -23.01 -13.42
N GLY A 212 -5.53 -21.75 -13.86
CA GLY A 212 -6.63 -20.87 -13.50
C GLY A 212 -6.63 -20.41 -12.04
N ARG A 213 -5.52 -20.60 -11.32
CA ARG A 213 -5.34 -20.24 -9.91
C ARG A 213 -4.19 -19.26 -9.73
N LEU A 214 -4.29 -18.46 -8.68
CA LEU A 214 -3.23 -17.57 -8.24
C LEU A 214 -2.37 -18.29 -7.19
N ASN A 215 -1.07 -18.37 -7.43
CA ASN A 215 -0.10 -18.97 -6.53
C ASN A 215 0.85 -17.87 -6.04
N ILE A 216 1.15 -17.87 -4.75
CA ILE A 216 1.92 -16.78 -4.11
C ILE A 216 3.24 -17.33 -3.58
N GLY A 217 4.35 -16.73 -3.99
CA GLY A 217 5.69 -17.08 -3.56
C GLY A 217 6.21 -16.10 -2.51
N LEU A 218 6.81 -16.63 -1.45
CA LEU A 218 7.43 -15.83 -0.39
C LEU A 218 8.94 -15.84 -0.50
N PHE A 219 9.57 -14.88 0.16
CA PHE A 219 11.02 -14.81 0.22
C PHE A 219 11.64 -16.09 0.82
N ASN A 220 12.61 -16.63 0.09
CA ASN A 220 13.36 -17.82 0.48
C ASN A 220 12.44 -19.03 0.77
N GLU A 221 11.40 -19.18 -0.06
CA GLU A 221 10.59 -20.39 -0.19
C GLU A 221 10.76 -21.00 -1.58
N SER A 222 10.68 -22.31 -1.66
CA SER A 222 10.73 -23.05 -2.93
C SER A 222 9.34 -23.47 -3.42
N PHE A 223 8.29 -23.25 -2.63
CA PHE A 223 6.92 -23.60 -2.98
C PHE A 223 6.02 -22.37 -2.93
N PHE A 224 4.92 -22.43 -3.67
CA PHE A 224 3.92 -21.39 -3.70
C PHE A 224 2.69 -21.77 -2.87
N TYR A 225 2.00 -20.75 -2.36
CA TYR A 225 0.75 -20.89 -1.64
C TYR A 225 -0.43 -20.67 -2.61
N PRO A 226 -1.27 -21.68 -2.86
CA PRO A 226 -2.38 -21.56 -3.80
C PRO A 226 -3.56 -20.78 -3.19
N CYS A 227 -4.14 -19.90 -3.99
CA CYS A 227 -5.45 -19.26 -3.78
C CYS A 227 -6.48 -19.92 -4.70
N TYR A 228 -7.47 -20.57 -4.09
CA TYR A 228 -8.50 -21.36 -4.78
C TYR A 228 -9.70 -20.52 -5.20
N PHE A 229 -10.01 -19.43 -4.50
CA PHE A 229 -11.16 -18.56 -4.80
C PHE A 229 -10.93 -17.12 -4.30
N THR A 230 -11.62 -16.16 -4.92
CA THR A 230 -11.59 -14.74 -4.51
C THR A 230 -12.08 -14.59 -3.07
N GLY A 231 -11.39 -13.79 -2.25
CA GLY A 231 -11.70 -13.64 -0.83
C GLY A 231 -11.05 -14.67 0.07
N GLN A 232 -10.32 -15.66 -0.47
CA GLN A 232 -9.74 -16.71 0.35
C GLN A 232 -8.72 -16.18 1.36
N TYR A 233 -8.83 -16.72 2.56
CA TYR A 233 -7.85 -16.54 3.60
C TYR A 233 -6.70 -17.56 3.47
N VAL A 234 -5.52 -17.14 2.98
CA VAL A 234 -4.32 -18.01 2.89
C VAL A 234 -3.51 -17.91 4.18
N TYR A 235 -3.43 -19.02 4.90
CA TYR A 235 -2.72 -19.05 6.18
C TYR A 235 -1.26 -19.44 6.01
N ILE A 236 -0.35 -18.55 6.41
CA ILE A 236 1.09 -18.78 6.28
C ILE A 236 1.72 -18.89 7.66
N ARG A 237 2.35 -20.04 7.91
CA ARG A 237 3.19 -20.25 9.09
C ARG A 237 4.58 -20.73 8.74
N LYS A 238 5.59 -19.87 8.95
CA LYS A 238 7.00 -20.20 8.66
C LYS A 238 7.83 -20.31 9.93
N VAL A 239 8.71 -21.32 9.95
CA VAL A 239 9.76 -21.47 10.95
C VAL A 239 11.12 -21.24 10.32
N LEU A 240 11.80 -20.17 10.74
CA LEU A 240 13.17 -19.87 10.31
C LEU A 240 14.17 -20.43 11.33
N PHE A 241 15.07 -21.29 10.87
CA PHE A 241 16.20 -21.78 11.67
C PHE A 241 17.46 -20.96 11.33
N HIS A 242 18.10 -20.37 12.34
CA HIS A 242 19.40 -19.73 12.12
C HIS A 242 20.48 -20.82 11.97
N LYS A 243 21.08 -20.95 10.78
CA LYS A 243 22.33 -21.70 10.58
C LYS A 243 23.52 -20.92 11.18
N SER A 244 23.60 -20.87 12.50
CA SER A 244 24.82 -20.48 13.22
C SER A 244 25.06 -21.43 14.40
N ILE A 245 25.18 -22.73 14.10
CA ILE A 245 25.81 -23.69 15.01
C ILE A 245 26.78 -24.52 14.17
N LYS A 246 28.00 -23.97 13.97
CA LYS A 246 29.18 -24.82 13.76
C LYS A 246 29.52 -25.41 15.14
N LEU A 247 29.64 -26.73 15.18
CA LEU A 247 30.03 -27.60 16.30
C LEU A 247 30.50 -26.91 17.58
N ILE A 248 29.81 -27.18 18.70
CA ILE A 248 30.38 -27.58 20.00
C ILE A 248 29.30 -28.41 20.72
N HIS A 249 29.74 -29.49 21.36
CA HIS A 249 28.96 -30.49 22.10
C HIS A 249 27.83 -29.93 22.99
N TYR A 250 26.68 -30.59 22.95
CA TYR A 250 25.58 -30.61 23.93
C TYR A 250 25.08 -29.26 24.47
N PHE A 251 24.05 -28.68 23.82
CA PHE A 251 22.84 -28.14 24.46
C PHE A 251 21.83 -27.79 23.33
N PHE A 252 20.73 -28.55 23.23
CA PHE A 252 19.64 -28.25 22.30
C PHE A 252 18.87 -27.01 22.79
N LEU A 253 19.11 -25.86 22.18
CA LEU A 253 18.18 -24.72 22.15
C LEU A 253 17.88 -24.41 20.69
N THR A 254 16.85 -25.06 20.15
CA THR A 254 16.31 -24.78 18.82
C THR A 254 15.66 -23.39 18.82
N GLN A 255 16.34 -22.40 18.23
CA GLN A 255 15.73 -21.11 17.90
C GLN A 255 14.77 -21.30 16.72
N ALA A 256 13.50 -21.61 17.02
CA ALA A 256 12.42 -21.58 16.04
C ALA A 256 11.80 -20.17 16.03
N LYS A 257 11.86 -19.46 14.88
CA LYS A 257 10.97 -18.32 14.66
C LYS A 257 9.57 -18.83 14.29
N TYR A 258 8.50 -18.13 14.68
CA TYR A 258 7.16 -18.44 14.19
C TYR A 258 6.52 -17.17 13.64
N LEU A 259 5.90 -17.31 12.46
CA LEU A 259 5.14 -16.28 11.74
C LEU A 259 3.75 -16.88 11.48
N ASN A 260 2.63 -16.17 11.65
CA ASN A 260 1.26 -16.68 11.43
C ASN A 260 0.44 -15.61 10.69
N PHE A 261 -0.26 -15.97 9.61
CA PHE A 261 -0.95 -14.99 8.74
C PHE A 261 -2.26 -15.45 8.19
N VAL A 262 -3.01 -14.48 7.66
CA VAL A 262 -4.13 -14.68 6.76
C VAL A 262 -4.12 -13.60 5.68
N PHE A 263 -4.12 -13.96 4.39
CA PHE A 263 -4.33 -13.00 3.29
C PHE A 263 -5.82 -12.67 3.11
N ILE A 264 -6.18 -11.49 2.64
CA ILE A 264 -7.54 -11.22 2.10
C ILE A 264 -7.37 -10.90 0.62
N PHE A 265 -8.04 -11.65 -0.25
CA PHE A 265 -8.06 -11.35 -1.69
C PHE A 265 -9.33 -10.61 -2.08
N SER A 266 -9.21 -9.39 -2.57
CA SER A 266 -10.19 -8.81 -3.49
C SER A 266 -9.47 -8.64 -4.82
N ILE A 267 -9.99 -9.30 -5.87
CA ILE A 267 -9.57 -9.06 -7.25
C ILE A 267 -10.15 -7.72 -7.69
#